data_AF-A0A6B2E976-F1
#
_entry.id   AF-A0A6B2E976-F1
#
_cell.length_a   1.000
_cell.length_b   1.000
_cell.length_c   1.000
_cell.angle_alpha   90.00
_cell.angle_beta   90.00
_cell.angle_gamma   90.00
#
_symmetry.space_group_name_H-M   'P 1'
#
loop_
_entity.id
_entity.type
_entity.pdbx_description
1 polymer ?
#
loop_
_entity_poly.entity_id
_entity_poly.type
_entity_poly.pdbx_seq_one_letter_code
_entity_poly.pdbx_strand_id
1 'polypeptide(L)'
;MLRLIIAVGIFFLICDAQDAFFDGRTTIELHHFLHESGPTLRGNVSISSDGSSRISQEQLSEEDRLKLVDLARRDAFYTLRATVGSSSGQPVELYTSTKACLLLRNFLLDNLWVSLDHLGSVIGVSQVVAGSQTCGEGEQLTSEFAGEFTTGVFVRNSELAPIPDTASFIQKVEREREARERGEVKDNRGFFAKYWMYIVPVVILLLLSGATNPDAAAGR
;
A
#
# COMPACT_ATOMS: atom_id res chain seq x y z
N MET A 1 -36.93 9.25 43.66
CA MET A 1 -37.23 10.22 42.58
C MET A 1 -36.06 11.16 42.33
N LEU A 2 -35.69 12.05 43.27
CA LEU A 2 -34.64 13.06 43.06
C LEU A 2 -33.23 12.49 42.80
N ARG A 3 -32.86 11.38 43.45
CA ARG A 3 -31.57 10.71 43.25
C ARG A 3 -31.39 10.06 41.86
N LEU A 4 -32.49 9.67 41.21
CA LEU A 4 -32.46 9.06 39.87
C LEU A 4 -32.25 10.12 38.79
N ILE A 5 -32.86 11.30 38.98
CA ILE A 5 -32.74 12.45 38.07
C ILE A 5 -31.30 13.00 38.09
N ILE A 6 -30.68 13.06 39.27
CA ILE A 6 -29.28 13.50 39.42
C ILE A 6 -28.32 12.52 38.74
N ALA A 7 -28.54 11.20 38.87
CA ALA A 7 -27.69 10.19 38.23
C ALA A 7 -27.79 10.21 36.70
N VAL A 8 -28.99 10.42 36.14
CA VAL A 8 -29.20 10.55 34.68
C VAL A 8 -28.61 11.87 34.16
N GLY A 9 -28.73 12.97 34.90
CA GLY A 9 -28.09 14.24 34.56
C GLY A 9 -26.56 14.19 34.58
N ILE A 10 -25.97 13.49 35.55
CA ILE A 10 -24.51 13.27 35.63
C ILE A 10 -24.02 12.33 34.52
N PHE A 11 -24.82 11.33 34.11
CA PHE A 11 -24.47 10.45 32.99
C PHE A 11 -24.54 11.18 31.64
N PHE A 12 -25.44 12.15 31.47
CA PHE A 12 -25.50 13.01 30.27
C PHE A 12 -24.40 14.08 30.22
N LEU A 13 -23.78 14.43 31.35
CA LEU A 13 -22.68 15.40 31.44
C LEU A 13 -21.30 14.82 31.09
N ILE A 14 -21.17 13.49 30.95
CA ILE A 14 -19.90 12.83 30.59
C ILE A 14 -19.86 12.49 29.08
N CYS A 15 -20.90 12.84 28.32
CA CYS A 15 -20.83 12.80 26.86
C CYS A 15 -20.16 14.09 26.37
N ASP A 16 -18.88 14.27 26.70
CA ASP A 16 -18.04 15.19 25.96
C ASP A 16 -17.93 14.63 24.54
N ALA A 17 -18.61 15.30 23.62
CA ALA A 17 -18.47 15.12 22.19
C ALA A 17 -17.03 15.48 21.79
N GLN A 18 -16.12 14.51 21.87
CA GLN A 18 -14.79 14.62 21.27
C GLN A 18 -14.81 14.01 19.88
N ASP A 19 -15.60 14.61 18.99
CA ASP A 19 -15.33 14.56 17.56
C ASP A 19 -15.36 15.99 17.06
N ALA A 20 -14.32 16.75 17.40
CA ALA A 20 -13.96 17.93 16.63
C ALA A 20 -13.47 17.43 15.27
N PHE A 21 -14.43 17.21 14.37
CA PHE A 21 -14.16 17.00 12.96
C PHE A 21 -13.22 18.09 12.48
N PHE A 22 -12.18 17.64 11.78
CA PHE A 22 -11.12 18.42 11.19
C PHE A 22 -11.66 19.71 10.56
N ASP A 23 -11.35 20.84 11.20
CA ASP A 23 -11.51 22.17 10.59
C ASP A 23 -10.78 22.09 9.25
N GLY A 24 -11.38 22.54 8.14
CA GLY A 24 -11.02 22.13 6.77
C GLY A 24 -9.58 22.40 6.29
N ARG A 25 -8.69 22.85 7.18
CA ARG A 25 -7.26 23.03 6.99
C ARG A 25 -6.46 22.52 8.20
N THR A 26 -5.45 21.70 7.95
CA THR A 26 -4.48 21.25 8.95
C THR A 26 -3.12 21.92 8.82
N THR A 27 -2.70 22.37 10.00
CA THR A 27 -1.41 22.88 10.46
C THR A 27 -0.26 21.89 10.56
N ILE A 28 0.78 21.92 9.73
CA ILE A 28 2.03 21.20 10.06
C ILE A 28 3.16 22.21 10.27
N GLU A 29 3.70 22.28 11.48
CA GLU A 29 4.86 23.12 11.79
C GLU A 29 6.15 22.33 11.56
N LEU A 30 7.05 22.87 10.75
CA LEU A 30 8.32 22.25 10.40
C LEU A 30 9.44 22.90 11.19
N HIS A 31 10.13 22.09 11.98
CA HIS A 31 11.35 22.46 12.68
C HIS A 31 12.51 21.61 12.19
N HIS A 32 13.70 22.18 12.14
CA HIS A 32 14.91 21.44 11.78
C HIS A 32 15.97 21.48 12.87
N PHE A 33 16.81 20.46 12.90
CA PHE A 33 17.91 20.35 13.85
C PHE A 33 19.22 20.63 13.11
N LEU A 34 19.66 21.89 13.18
CA LEU A 34 20.96 22.32 12.67
C LEU A 34 22.02 22.41 13.78
N HIS A 35 21.59 22.42 15.03
CA HIS A 35 22.44 22.68 16.17
C HIS A 35 22.05 21.81 17.38
N GLU A 36 22.99 21.63 18.31
CA GLU A 36 22.79 20.82 19.50
C GLU A 36 21.90 21.51 20.55
N SER A 37 21.76 22.84 20.52
CA SER A 37 20.87 23.60 21.43
C SER A 37 19.38 23.40 21.18
N GLY A 38 18.99 22.85 20.03
CA GLY A 38 17.61 22.46 19.77
C GLY A 38 17.09 22.75 18.36
N PRO A 39 15.80 22.47 18.14
CA PRO A 39 15.14 22.69 16.86
C PRO A 39 14.87 24.17 16.58
N THR A 40 15.21 24.64 15.39
CA THR A 40 14.83 25.96 14.87
C THR A 40 13.66 25.86 13.90
N LEU A 41 12.87 26.92 13.76
CA LEU A 41 11.72 26.95 12.87
C LEU A 41 12.21 26.98 11.42
N ARG A 42 11.71 26.06 10.59
CA ARG A 42 11.94 26.03 9.13
C ARG A 42 10.77 26.68 8.39
N GLY A 43 9.55 26.49 8.90
CA GLY A 43 8.33 26.96 8.25
C GLY A 43 7.09 26.19 8.65
N ASN A 44 6.01 26.35 7.90
CA ASN A 44 4.77 25.61 8.07
C ASN A 44 4.19 25.11 6.74
N VAL A 45 3.40 24.04 6.82
CA VAL A 45 2.65 23.46 5.71
C VAL A 45 1.16 23.51 6.02
N SER A 46 0.50 24.23 5.13
CA SER A 46 -0.90 24.36 4.79
C SER A 46 -1.61 23.19 4.13
N ILE A 47 -2.25 22.23 4.79
CA ILE A 47 -3.01 21.19 4.05
C ILE A 47 -4.49 21.47 4.15
N SER A 48 -5.17 21.52 3.01
CA SER A 48 -6.62 21.68 2.91
C SER A 48 -7.30 20.33 2.65
N SER A 49 -8.58 20.20 3.01
CA SER A 49 -9.36 18.96 2.87
C SER A 49 -9.52 18.47 1.42
N ASP A 50 -9.36 19.37 0.44
CA ASP A 50 -9.33 19.06 -0.99
C ASP A 50 -7.99 18.45 -1.46
N GLY A 51 -7.05 18.24 -0.55
CA GLY A 51 -5.70 17.75 -0.85
C GLY A 51 -4.75 18.82 -1.38
N SER A 52 -5.21 20.09 -1.47
CA SER A 52 -4.32 21.18 -1.85
C SER A 52 -3.38 21.52 -0.69
N SER A 53 -2.10 21.73 -1.02
CA SER A 53 -1.06 22.07 -0.05
C SER A 53 -0.42 23.41 -0.35
N ARG A 54 -0.16 24.21 0.68
CA ARG A 54 0.63 25.44 0.63
C ARG A 54 1.79 25.34 1.62
N ILE A 55 2.95 25.85 1.24
CA ILE A 55 4.13 25.87 2.10
C ILE A 55 4.59 27.30 2.33
N SER A 56 4.96 27.61 3.57
CA SER A 56 5.60 28.87 3.95
C SER A 56 6.90 28.53 4.64
N GLN A 57 8.02 29.03 4.13
CA GLN A 57 9.36 28.73 4.66
C GLN A 57 10.07 30.01 5.08
N GLU A 58 10.87 29.90 6.13
CA GLU A 58 11.76 30.96 6.57
C GLU A 58 13.12 30.84 5.88
N GLN A 59 13.73 31.98 5.58
CA GLN A 59 15.08 32.00 5.03
C GLN A 59 16.08 31.57 6.10
N LEU A 60 17.06 30.76 5.70
CA LEU A 60 18.17 30.39 6.57
C LEU A 60 19.02 31.61 6.90
N SER A 61 19.37 31.77 8.17
CA SER A 61 20.39 32.74 8.57
C SER A 61 21.77 32.33 8.03
N GLU A 62 22.68 33.29 7.87
CA GLU A 62 24.07 32.98 7.46
C GLU A 62 24.77 32.01 8.44
N GLU A 63 24.44 32.08 9.72
CA GLU A 63 24.95 31.16 10.73
C GLU A 63 24.42 29.72 10.50
N ASP A 64 23.13 29.59 10.21
CA ASP A 64 22.49 28.29 9.95
C ASP A 64 22.98 27.66 8.65
N ARG A 65 23.29 28.47 7.63
CA ARG A 65 23.95 28.02 6.40
C ARG A 65 25.30 27.38 6.70
N LEU A 66 26.12 28.02 7.53
CA LEU A 66 27.43 27.49 7.92
C LEU A 66 27.31 26.18 8.72
N LYS A 67 26.32 26.10 9.63
CA LYS A 67 26.05 24.88 10.39
C LYS A 67 25.60 23.73 9.49
N LEU A 68 24.75 24.01 8.50
CA LEU A 68 24.32 22.99 7.54
C LEU A 68 25.49 22.48 6.71
N VAL A 69 26.40 23.37 6.28
CA VAL A 69 27.65 22.99 5.60
C VAL A 69 28.54 22.14 6.51
N ASP A 70 28.65 22.48 7.79
CA ASP A 70 29.41 21.69 8.76
C ASP A 70 28.81 20.28 8.99
N LEU A 71 27.48 20.17 9.11
CA LEU A 71 26.78 18.87 9.16
C LEU A 71 27.11 18.04 7.92
N ALA A 72 27.10 18.65 6.74
CA ALA A 72 27.40 17.96 5.50
C ALA A 72 28.86 17.50 5.38
N ARG A 73 29.82 18.31 5.87
CA ARG A 73 31.26 17.93 5.91
C ARG A 73 31.53 16.77 6.85
N ARG A 74 30.76 16.66 7.93
CA ARG A 74 30.84 15.55 8.89
C ARG A 74 30.04 14.31 8.46
N ASP A 75 29.47 14.32 7.24
CA ASP A 75 28.59 13.28 6.72
C ASP A 75 27.41 12.96 7.67
N ALA A 76 26.92 13.98 8.37
CA ALA A 76 25.84 13.89 9.35
C ALA A 76 24.46 14.01 8.70
N PHE A 77 23.43 13.68 9.49
CA PHE A 77 22.04 13.78 9.07
C PHE A 77 21.45 15.13 9.43
N TYR A 78 20.75 15.73 8.48
CA TYR A 78 19.77 16.78 8.70
C TYR A 78 18.46 16.13 9.17
N THR A 79 18.01 16.50 10.36
CA THR A 79 16.75 16.00 10.95
C THR A 79 15.69 17.08 10.90
N LEU A 80 14.51 16.71 10.42
CA LEU A 80 13.31 17.53 10.34
C LEU A 80 12.26 16.93 11.28
N ARG A 81 11.68 17.77 12.14
CA ARG A 81 10.53 17.46 12.96
C ARG A 81 9.31 18.19 12.40
N ALA A 82 8.28 17.43 12.08
CA ALA A 82 6.97 17.92 11.71
C ALA A 82 6.04 17.76 12.91
N THR A 83 5.52 18.87 13.42
CA THR A 83 4.59 18.91 14.54
C THR A 83 3.20 19.19 13.99
N VAL A 84 2.25 18.29 14.26
CA VAL A 84 0.86 18.39 13.79
C VAL A 84 -0.06 18.59 14.99
N GLY A 85 -0.96 19.55 14.91
CA GLY A 85 -2.00 19.73 15.92
C GLY A 85 -2.96 18.53 15.93
N SER A 86 -3.21 17.96 17.11
CA SER A 86 -4.16 16.86 17.30
C SER A 86 -5.42 17.32 18.02
N SER A 87 -6.56 16.70 17.71
CA SER A 87 -7.82 16.88 18.45
C SER A 87 -7.73 16.40 19.90
N SER A 88 -6.80 15.50 20.22
CA SER A 88 -6.53 15.00 21.58
C SER A 88 -5.80 16.01 22.48
N GLY A 89 -5.46 17.20 21.97
CA GLY A 89 -4.79 18.27 22.71
C GLY A 89 -3.27 18.09 22.86
N GLN A 90 -2.72 16.91 22.53
CA GLN A 90 -1.27 16.69 22.47
C GLN A 90 -0.80 16.70 21.01
N PRO A 91 0.18 17.54 20.63
CA PRO A 91 0.65 17.58 19.26
C PRO A 91 1.35 16.27 18.88
N VAL A 92 1.12 15.81 17.66
CA VAL A 92 1.82 14.66 17.10
C VAL A 92 3.14 15.13 16.51
N GLU A 93 4.25 14.60 17.01
CA GLU A 93 5.58 14.89 16.48
C GLU A 93 6.06 13.75 15.58
N LEU A 94 6.45 14.08 14.36
CA LEU A 94 6.96 13.16 13.35
C LEU A 94 8.38 13.57 12.98
N TYR A 95 9.29 12.62 12.90
CA TYR A 95 10.70 12.87 12.61
C TYR A 95 11.11 12.22 11.30
N THR A 96 11.86 12.95 10.49
CA THR A 96 12.48 12.44 9.26
C THR A 96 13.93 12.94 9.20
N SER A 97 14.81 12.12 8.64
CA SER A 97 16.25 12.42 8.59
C SER A 97 16.78 12.11 7.21
N THR A 98 17.56 13.04 6.65
CA THR A 98 18.26 12.89 5.37
C THR A 98 19.71 13.30 5.54
N LYS A 99 20.62 12.81 4.70
CA LYS A 99 22.02 13.24 4.72
C LYS A 99 22.11 14.73 4.39
N ALA A 100 22.77 15.51 5.24
CA ALA A 100 22.88 16.96 5.05
C ALA A 100 23.58 17.33 3.74
N CYS A 101 24.58 16.55 3.34
CA CYS A 101 25.30 16.70 2.08
C CYS A 101 24.41 16.50 0.85
N LEU A 102 23.44 15.58 0.89
CA LEU A 102 22.50 15.40 -0.22
C LEU A 102 21.61 16.62 -0.41
N LEU A 103 21.14 17.18 0.70
CA LEU A 103 20.29 18.38 0.70
C LEU A 103 21.03 19.60 0.15
N LEU A 104 22.28 19.81 0.56
CA LEU A 104 23.12 20.90 0.02
C LEU A 104 23.45 20.71 -1.46
N ARG A 105 23.83 19.49 -1.86
CA ARG A 105 24.16 19.19 -3.26
C ARG A 105 22.99 19.44 -4.20
N ASN A 106 21.77 19.26 -3.71
CA ASN A 106 20.55 19.57 -4.45
C ASN A 106 20.04 21.00 -4.19
N PHE A 107 20.91 21.94 -3.78
CA PHE A 107 20.55 23.36 -3.57
C PHE A 107 19.32 23.57 -2.67
N LEU A 108 19.19 22.76 -1.61
CA LEU A 108 18.04 22.76 -0.70
C LEU A 108 16.68 22.48 -1.38
N LEU A 109 16.70 21.81 -2.55
CA LEU A 109 15.52 21.30 -3.23
C LEU A 109 15.14 19.93 -2.62
N ASP A 110 13.97 19.87 -1.98
CA ASP A 110 13.44 18.65 -1.40
C ASP A 110 11.94 18.52 -1.63
N ASN A 111 11.45 17.29 -1.52
CA ASN A 111 10.04 16.95 -1.62
C ASN A 111 9.57 16.36 -0.29
N LEU A 112 8.52 16.93 0.29
CA LEU A 112 7.85 16.40 1.47
C LEU A 112 6.62 15.62 1.05
N TRP A 113 6.61 14.34 1.37
CA TRP A 113 5.43 13.48 1.24
C TRP A 113 4.71 13.44 2.57
N VAL A 114 3.47 13.93 2.59
CA VAL A 114 2.59 13.90 3.76
C VAL A 114 1.57 12.79 3.55
N SER A 115 1.58 11.80 4.44
CA SER A 115 0.64 10.68 4.42
C SER A 115 -0.52 10.96 5.37
N LEU A 116 -1.74 10.85 4.85
CA LEU A 116 -2.99 11.02 5.58
C LEU A 116 -3.69 9.68 5.78
N ASP A 117 -4.32 9.51 6.93
CA ASP A 117 -5.24 8.39 7.16
C ASP A 117 -6.57 8.55 6.38
N HIS A 118 -7.48 7.59 6.56
CA HIS A 118 -8.80 7.60 5.95
C HIS A 118 -9.74 8.71 6.49
N LEU A 119 -9.40 9.32 7.63
CA LEU A 119 -10.13 10.44 8.25
C LEU A 119 -9.52 11.81 7.90
N GLY A 120 -8.38 11.84 7.20
CA GLY A 120 -7.65 13.05 6.85
C GLY A 120 -6.61 13.51 7.88
N SER A 121 -6.34 12.73 8.92
CA SER A 121 -5.31 13.02 9.92
C SER A 121 -3.93 12.66 9.40
N VAL A 122 -2.92 13.47 9.74
CA VAL A 122 -1.53 13.25 9.32
C VAL A 122 -0.92 12.11 10.13
N ILE A 123 -0.52 11.04 9.46
CA ILE A 123 0.11 9.85 10.09
C ILE A 123 1.61 9.76 9.83
N GLY A 124 2.13 10.49 8.84
CA GLY A 124 3.54 10.44 8.47
C GLY A 124 3.97 11.59 7.59
N VAL A 125 5.23 12.01 7.74
CA VAL A 125 5.90 12.98 6.88
C VAL A 125 7.25 12.40 6.47
N SER A 126 7.50 12.29 5.17
CA SER A 126 8.75 11.76 4.62
C SER A 126 9.43 12.82 3.76
N GLN A 127 10.69 13.13 4.08
CA GLN A 127 11.51 14.02 3.26
C GLN A 127 12.30 13.22 2.23
N VAL A 128 12.22 13.63 0.96
CA VAL A 128 12.92 13.01 -0.15
C VAL A 128 13.70 14.08 -0.90
N VAL A 129 15.00 13.87 -1.05
CA VAL A 129 15.87 14.72 -1.88
C VAL A 129 16.11 13.99 -3.20
N ALA A 130 15.89 14.67 -4.32
CA ALA A 130 16.15 14.09 -5.63
C ALA A 130 17.65 14.06 -5.94
N GLY A 131 18.10 13.02 -6.65
CA GLY A 131 19.48 12.92 -7.12
C GLY A 131 20.24 11.70 -6.59
N SER A 132 21.56 11.80 -6.62
CA SER A 132 22.47 10.76 -6.15
C SER A 132 22.28 10.51 -4.65
N GLN A 133 22.29 9.24 -4.24
CA GLN A 133 22.13 8.83 -2.83
C GLN A 133 23.46 8.83 -2.05
N THR A 134 24.55 9.24 -2.68
CA THR A 134 25.89 9.19 -2.11
C THR A 134 26.50 10.58 -2.09
N CYS A 135 27.13 10.93 -0.97
CA CYS A 135 27.94 12.13 -0.88
C CYS A 135 29.35 11.78 -1.39
N GLY A 136 29.81 12.51 -2.42
CA GLY A 136 31.12 12.26 -3.01
C GLY A 136 32.24 12.71 -2.08
N GLU A 137 33.29 11.90 -1.97
CA GLU A 137 34.49 12.31 -1.24
C GLU A 137 35.19 13.46 -1.98
N GLY A 138 35.49 14.55 -1.27
CA GLY A 138 36.21 15.70 -1.83
C GLY A 138 35.36 16.71 -2.61
N GLU A 139 34.02 16.58 -2.61
CA GLU A 139 33.14 17.59 -3.20
C GLU A 139 33.15 18.87 -2.34
N GLN A 140 33.43 20.02 -2.96
CA GLN A 140 33.60 21.28 -2.26
C GLN A 140 32.23 21.88 -1.92
N LEU A 141 31.66 21.50 -0.78
CA LEU A 141 30.39 22.04 -0.29
C LEU A 141 30.60 23.44 0.29
N THR A 142 30.03 24.44 -0.38
CA THR A 142 30.06 25.84 0.02
C THR A 142 28.70 26.30 0.54
N SER A 143 28.70 27.40 1.31
CA SER A 143 27.46 28.03 1.80
C SER A 143 26.60 28.61 0.68
N GLU A 144 27.15 28.82 -0.52
CA GLU A 144 26.40 29.27 -1.70
C GLU A 144 25.33 28.26 -2.14
N PHE A 145 25.57 26.97 -1.89
CA PHE A 145 24.58 25.92 -2.12
C PHE A 145 23.44 25.93 -1.09
N ALA A 146 23.64 26.61 0.04
CA ALA A 146 22.65 26.74 1.12
C ALA A 146 21.79 28.00 0.94
N GLY A 147 21.27 28.26 -0.26
CA GLY A 147 20.48 29.46 -0.58
C GLY A 147 19.15 29.54 0.19
N GLU A 148 18.07 29.19 -0.48
CA GLU A 148 16.72 29.15 0.11
C GLU A 148 16.15 27.74 -0.04
N PHE A 149 15.36 27.31 0.96
CA PHE A 149 14.63 26.06 0.81
C PHE A 149 13.60 26.19 -0.31
N THR A 150 13.64 25.23 -1.23
CA THR A 150 12.63 25.11 -2.28
C THR A 150 11.99 23.74 -2.14
N THR A 151 10.93 23.69 -1.34
CA THR A 151 10.30 22.42 -0.96
C THR A 151 9.00 22.18 -1.71
N GLY A 152 8.92 21.07 -2.44
CA GLY A 152 7.66 20.55 -3.00
C GLY A 152 6.86 19.77 -1.94
N VAL A 153 5.56 20.01 -1.81
CA VAL A 153 4.71 19.25 -0.88
C VAL A 153 3.75 18.37 -1.68
N PHE A 154 3.69 17.10 -1.33
CA PHE A 154 2.80 16.11 -1.94
C PHE A 154 1.99 15.40 -0.87
N VAL A 155 0.67 15.48 -0.99
CA VAL A 155 -0.26 14.84 -0.06
C VAL A 155 -0.66 13.48 -0.63
N ARG A 156 -0.55 12.44 0.20
CA ARG A 156 -0.95 11.06 -0.12
C ARG A 156 -2.06 10.63 0.82
N ASN A 157 -3.24 10.42 0.26
CA ASN A 157 -4.38 9.88 0.99
C ASN A 157 -4.29 8.35 1.06
N SER A 158 -4.94 7.77 2.06
CA SER A 158 -5.11 6.32 2.16
C SER A 158 -5.96 5.81 0.98
N GLU A 159 -5.37 5.01 0.11
CA GLU A 159 -6.06 4.38 -1.02
C GLU A 159 -6.79 3.11 -0.57
N LEU A 160 -7.96 2.85 -1.15
CA LEU A 160 -8.67 1.59 -0.93
C LEU A 160 -7.93 0.44 -1.63
N ALA A 161 -7.86 -0.70 -0.96
CA ALA A 161 -7.28 -1.91 -1.54
C ALA A 161 -8.01 -2.31 -2.83
N PRO A 162 -7.30 -2.84 -3.82
CA PRO A 162 -7.94 -3.34 -5.03
C PRO A 162 -8.93 -4.45 -4.70
N ILE A 163 -10.15 -4.34 -5.22
CA ILE A 163 -11.19 -5.35 -5.05
C ILE A 163 -10.75 -6.62 -5.82
N PRO A 164 -10.80 -7.81 -5.21
CA PRO A 164 -10.42 -9.04 -5.89
C PRO A 164 -11.31 -9.31 -7.10
N ASP A 165 -10.72 -9.78 -8.21
CA ASP A 165 -11.46 -10.19 -9.41
C ASP A 165 -12.16 -11.53 -9.16
N THR A 166 -13.36 -11.46 -8.58
CA THR A 166 -14.22 -12.62 -8.37
C THR A 166 -14.92 -13.06 -9.65
N ALA A 167 -15.06 -12.18 -10.65
CA ALA A 167 -15.78 -12.49 -11.88
C ALA A 167 -15.01 -13.52 -12.72
N SER A 168 -13.70 -13.35 -12.90
CA SER A 168 -12.89 -14.33 -13.64
C SER A 168 -12.79 -15.67 -12.90
N PHE A 169 -12.70 -15.64 -11.57
CA PHE A 169 -12.73 -16.84 -10.75
C PHE A 169 -14.05 -17.60 -10.89
N ILE A 170 -15.19 -16.91 -10.80
CA ILE A 170 -16.51 -17.50 -10.98
C ILE A 170 -16.65 -18.11 -12.38
N GLN A 171 -16.29 -17.38 -13.44
CA GLN A 171 -16.33 -17.91 -14.81
C GLN A 171 -15.44 -19.14 -15.00
N LYS A 172 -14.26 -19.16 -14.36
CA LYS A 172 -13.38 -20.33 -14.39
C LYS A 172 -14.04 -21.52 -13.69
N VAL A 173 -14.60 -21.31 -12.51
CA VAL A 173 -15.28 -22.36 -11.73
C VAL A 173 -16.52 -22.88 -12.46
N GLU A 174 -17.32 -21.99 -13.06
CA GLU A 174 -18.48 -22.36 -13.87
C GLU A 174 -18.06 -23.15 -15.11
N ARG A 175 -17.02 -22.72 -15.83
CA ARG A 175 -16.49 -23.47 -16.98
C ARG A 175 -15.96 -24.84 -16.58
N GLU A 176 -15.25 -24.95 -15.46
CA GLU A 176 -14.79 -26.23 -14.93
C GLU A 176 -15.97 -27.11 -14.51
N ARG A 177 -16.99 -26.53 -13.89
CA ARG A 177 -18.23 -27.23 -13.52
C ARG A 177 -18.96 -27.74 -14.74
N GLU A 178 -19.15 -26.91 -15.77
CA GLU A 178 -19.76 -27.30 -17.03
C GLU A 178 -18.95 -28.37 -17.74
N ALA A 179 -17.61 -28.31 -17.70
CA ALA A 179 -16.75 -29.35 -18.28
C ALA A 179 -16.87 -30.69 -17.53
N ARG A 180 -17.02 -30.65 -16.20
CA ARG A 180 -17.29 -31.85 -15.38
C ARG A 180 -18.69 -32.41 -15.63
N GLU A 181 -19.71 -31.56 -15.72
CA GLU A 181 -21.10 -31.94 -15.97
C GLU A 181 -21.30 -32.48 -17.40
N ARG A 182 -20.60 -31.91 -18.40
CA ARG A 182 -20.66 -32.41 -19.78
C ARG A 182 -20.01 -33.77 -19.97
N GLY A 183 -19.22 -34.25 -19.01
CA GLY A 183 -18.69 -35.60 -18.96
C GLY A 183 -17.74 -35.93 -20.11
N GLU A 184 -16.77 -36.80 -19.83
CA GLU A 184 -16.02 -37.48 -20.88
C GLU A 184 -17.05 -38.24 -21.72
N VAL A 185 -17.22 -37.90 -23.01
CA VAL A 185 -18.07 -38.65 -23.94
C VAL A 185 -17.37 -39.97 -24.27
N LYS A 186 -17.16 -40.81 -23.24
CA LYS A 186 -16.85 -42.22 -23.42
C LYS A 186 -18.06 -42.82 -24.12
N ASP A 187 -17.81 -43.43 -25.26
CA ASP A 187 -18.78 -44.11 -26.09
C ASP A 187 -19.58 -45.10 -25.23
N ASN A 188 -20.77 -44.67 -24.77
CA ASN A 188 -21.67 -45.44 -23.91
C ASN A 188 -22.46 -46.51 -24.68
N ARG A 189 -22.06 -46.83 -25.92
CA ARG A 189 -22.61 -47.96 -26.65
C ARG A 189 -22.23 -49.24 -25.90
N GLY A 190 -23.23 -49.98 -25.42
CA GLY A 190 -23.01 -51.23 -24.70
C GLY A 190 -22.11 -52.19 -25.49
N PHE A 191 -21.34 -53.01 -24.79
CA PHE A 191 -20.34 -53.93 -25.36
C PHE A 191 -20.83 -54.66 -26.63
N PHE A 192 -22.04 -55.23 -26.60
CA PHE A 192 -22.62 -55.93 -27.76
C PHE A 192 -22.86 -55.01 -28.96
N ALA A 193 -23.31 -53.77 -28.76
CA ALA A 193 -23.53 -52.81 -29.83
C ALA A 193 -22.22 -52.39 -30.52
N LYS A 194 -21.09 -52.46 -29.80
CA LYS A 194 -19.76 -52.15 -30.35
C LYS A 194 -19.14 -53.33 -31.08
N TYR A 195 -19.38 -54.56 -30.62
CA TYR A 195 -18.65 -55.74 -31.09
C TYR A 195 -19.48 -56.77 -31.85
N TRP A 196 -20.78 -56.55 -32.08
CA TRP A 196 -21.65 -57.52 -32.77
C TRP A 196 -21.08 -57.96 -34.14
N MET A 197 -20.49 -57.05 -34.90
CA MET A 197 -19.90 -57.34 -36.21
C MET A 197 -18.71 -58.33 -36.12
N TYR A 198 -18.03 -58.39 -34.97
CA TYR A 198 -16.92 -59.33 -34.73
C TYR A 198 -17.40 -60.62 -34.07
N ILE A 199 -18.41 -60.54 -33.20
CA ILE A 199 -18.99 -61.71 -32.53
C ILE A 199 -19.70 -62.62 -33.55
N VAL A 200 -20.46 -62.05 -34.48
CA VAL A 200 -21.26 -62.83 -35.45
C VAL A 200 -20.39 -63.73 -36.34
N PRO A 201 -19.32 -63.27 -37.00
CA PRO A 201 -18.45 -64.13 -37.81
C PRO A 201 -17.77 -65.24 -37.01
N VAL A 202 -17.31 -64.95 -35.79
CA VAL A 202 -16.65 -65.94 -34.93
C VAL A 202 -17.61 -67.06 -34.53
N VAL A 203 -18.84 -66.72 -34.13
CA VAL A 203 -19.86 -67.71 -33.77
C VAL A 203 -20.25 -68.56 -34.98
N ILE A 204 -20.37 -67.97 -36.18
CA ILE A 204 -20.66 -68.71 -37.41
C ILE A 204 -19.54 -69.72 -37.72
N LEU A 205 -18.27 -69.31 -37.63
CA LEU A 205 -17.13 -70.20 -37.83
C LEU A 205 -17.10 -71.33 -36.79
N LEU A 206 -17.45 -71.03 -35.54
CA LEU A 206 -17.48 -72.01 -34.45
C LEU A 206 -18.59 -73.04 -34.64
N LEU A 207 -19.76 -72.62 -35.13
CA LEU A 207 -20.88 -73.53 -35.48
C LEU A 207 -20.55 -74.41 -36.70
N LEU A 208 -19.92 -73.85 -37.74
CA LEU A 208 -19.48 -74.62 -38.90
C LEU A 208 -18.36 -75.63 -38.54
N SER A 209 -17.45 -75.24 -37.64
CA SER A 209 -16.37 -76.11 -37.16
C SER A 209 -16.87 -77.16 -36.15
N GLY A 210 -17.93 -76.86 -35.39
CA GLY A 210 -18.59 -77.81 -34.49
C GLY A 210 -19.50 -78.79 -35.23
N ALA A 211 -20.11 -78.37 -36.34
CA ALA A 211 -20.96 -79.22 -37.18
C ALA A 211 -20.16 -80.15 -38.12
N THR A 212 -18.86 -79.91 -38.31
CA THR A 212 -17.97 -80.72 -39.17
C THR A 212 -17.13 -81.75 -38.41
N ASN A 213 -17.55 -82.10 -37.18
CA ASN A 213 -17.03 -83.26 -36.45
C ASN A 213 -18.04 -84.43 -36.53
N PRO A 214 -18.03 -85.26 -37.59
CA PRO A 214 -18.91 -86.42 -37.71
C PRO A 214 -18.56 -87.62 -36.82
N ASP A 215 -17.55 -87.55 -35.93
CA ASP A 215 -17.11 -88.71 -35.12
C ASP A 215 -17.47 -88.62 -33.62
N ALA A 216 -18.65 -88.08 -33.29
CA ALA A 216 -19.22 -88.19 -31.93
C ALA A 216 -20.70 -88.62 -31.91
N ALA A 217 -21.14 -89.35 -32.94
CA ALA A 217 -22.48 -89.92 -33.04
C ALA A 217 -22.45 -91.44 -33.29
N ALA A 218 -21.88 -92.20 -32.36
CA ALA A 218 -22.13 -93.63 -32.23
C ALA A 218 -21.85 -94.08 -30.78
N GLY A 219 -22.87 -94.01 -29.92
CA GLY A 219 -22.70 -94.31 -28.50
C GLY A 219 -23.96 -94.32 -27.65
N ARG A 220 -25.08 -94.86 -28.16
CA ARG A 220 -26.09 -95.67 -27.45
C ARG A 220 -27.23 -96.03 -28.37
#